data_AF-A0A6G3LS63-F1
#
_entry.id   AF-A0A6G3LS63-F1
#
_cell.length_a   1.000
_cell.length_b   1.000
_cell.length_c   1.000
_cell.angle_alpha   90.00
_cell.angle_beta   90.00
_cell.angle_gamma   90.00
#
_symmetry.space_group_name_H-M   'P 1'
#
loop_
_entity.id
_entity.type
_entity.pdbx_description
1 polymer ?
#
loop_
_entity_poly.entity_id
_entity_poly.type
_entity_poly.pdbx_seq_one_letter_code
_entity_poly.pdbx_strand_id
1 'polypeptide(L)'
;MSVCEGRKDFLRHIVNPMISEALLSADEGRALDTNNRKPDDIRQIASRLSSVLNDVRRRIVNAENSYNFSIYGGSLEELARYLNSPAWDDLVQTTIAGLREYPDALNYAVNVIAGILAEASEAYKGSCPQVSEAAQRALARLNDLVKSASKSSLHLNEADEGAARTDKGTNRG
;
A
#
# COMPACT_ATOMS: atom_id res chain seq x y z
N MET A 1 -8.36 17.93 28.84
CA MET A 1 -8.02 17.07 27.69
C MET A 1 -6.74 17.64 27.09
N SER A 2 -5.65 16.86 27.05
CA SER A 2 -4.42 17.29 26.37
C SER A 2 -4.71 17.38 24.87
N VAL A 3 -4.45 18.54 24.27
CA VAL A 3 -4.54 18.75 22.83
C VAL A 3 -3.51 17.85 22.15
N CYS A 4 -3.87 17.16 21.05
CA CYS A 4 -2.86 16.45 20.29
C CYS A 4 -1.91 17.44 19.62
N GLU A 5 -0.64 17.32 19.98
CA GLU A 5 0.43 18.10 19.37
C GLU A 5 1.43 17.16 18.72
N GLY A 6 2.09 17.59 17.66
CA GLY A 6 3.09 16.79 16.98
C GLY A 6 4.18 17.66 16.40
N ARG A 7 5.42 17.19 16.50
CA ARG A 7 6.59 17.88 15.95
C ARG A 7 6.84 17.54 14.47
N LYS A 8 6.22 16.46 13.98
CA LYS A 8 6.29 16.01 12.60
C LYS A 8 4.93 16.15 11.94
N ASP A 9 4.86 16.92 10.86
CA ASP A 9 3.74 16.89 9.91
C ASP A 9 3.71 15.55 9.16
N PHE A 10 2.55 14.91 9.09
CA PHE A 10 2.41 13.58 8.47
C PHE A 10 2.80 13.58 6.99
N LEU A 11 2.34 14.56 6.22
CA LEU A 11 2.66 14.61 4.80
C LEU A 11 4.13 15.04 4.59
N ARG A 12 4.59 16.12 5.24
CA ARG A 12 5.92 16.70 4.92
C ARG A 12 7.07 15.89 5.49
N HIS A 13 6.94 15.35 6.70
CA HIS A 13 8.06 14.73 7.42
C HIS A 13 8.02 13.21 7.43
N ILE A 14 6.90 12.59 7.04
CA ILE A 14 6.75 11.13 7.05
C ILE A 14 6.50 10.62 5.62
N VAL A 15 5.38 11.02 5.00
CA VAL A 15 4.98 10.50 3.69
C VAL A 15 5.93 10.93 2.57
N ASN A 16 6.20 12.23 2.44
CA ASN A 16 7.01 12.76 1.34
C ASN A 16 8.43 12.16 1.31
N PRO A 17 9.18 12.07 2.42
CA PRO A 17 10.51 11.44 2.41
C PRO A 17 10.47 9.98 1.97
N MET A 18 9.54 9.18 2.50
CA MET A 18 9.44 7.76 2.16
C MET A 18 9.02 7.52 0.72
N ILE A 19 8.04 8.26 0.21
CA ILE A 19 7.66 8.14 -1.20
C ILE A 19 8.78 8.61 -2.12
N SER A 20 9.51 9.67 -1.75
CA SER A 20 10.61 10.18 -2.58
C SER A 20 11.74 9.15 -2.69
N GLU A 21 12.14 8.53 -1.57
CA GLU A 21 13.14 7.45 -1.58
C GLU A 21 12.66 6.22 -2.36
N ALA A 22 11.38 5.88 -2.22
CA ALA A 22 10.77 4.77 -2.94
C ALA A 22 10.76 4.99 -4.46
N LEU A 23 10.49 6.22 -4.91
CA LEU A 23 10.55 6.60 -6.32
C LEU A 23 11.98 6.54 -6.87
N LEU A 24 12.96 7.07 -6.11
CA LEU A 24 14.37 6.96 -6.49
C LEU A 24 14.82 5.51 -6.62
N SER A 25 14.42 4.66 -5.66
CA SER A 25 14.71 3.22 -5.71
C SER A 25 14.05 2.52 -6.90
N ALA A 26 12.85 2.94 -7.30
CA ALA A 26 12.18 2.41 -8.49
C ALA A 26 12.91 2.82 -9.78
N ASP A 27 13.31 4.10 -9.89
CA ASP A 27 14.03 4.63 -11.06
C ASP A 27 15.42 3.99 -11.21
N GLU A 28 16.10 3.69 -10.10
CA GLU A 28 17.40 3.01 -10.08
C GLU A 28 17.27 1.48 -10.21
N GLY A 29 16.05 0.93 -10.30
CA GLY A 29 15.80 -0.51 -10.37
C GLY A 29 16.10 -1.29 -9.08
N ARG A 30 16.38 -0.60 -7.97
CA ARG A 30 16.65 -1.20 -6.64
C ARG A 30 15.38 -1.70 -5.94
N ALA A 31 14.21 -1.25 -6.37
CA ALA A 31 12.92 -1.61 -5.79
C ALA A 31 12.39 -2.99 -6.24
N LEU A 32 12.97 -3.58 -7.29
CA LEU A 32 12.45 -4.77 -7.96
C LEU A 32 13.48 -5.91 -7.95
N ASP A 33 13.00 -7.14 -7.98
CA ASP A 33 13.88 -8.27 -8.27
C ASP A 33 14.17 -8.29 -9.78
N THR A 34 15.43 -8.02 -10.12
CA THR A 34 15.88 -7.96 -11.52
C THR A 34 16.35 -9.32 -12.04
N ASN A 35 16.42 -10.35 -11.21
CA ASN A 35 16.94 -11.65 -11.61
C ASN A 35 16.06 -12.26 -12.71
N ASN A 36 16.68 -12.67 -13.81
CA ASN A 36 16.03 -13.35 -14.95
C ASN A 36 14.92 -12.54 -15.66
N ARG A 37 14.84 -11.21 -15.48
CA ARG A 37 13.90 -10.35 -16.20
C ARG A 37 14.58 -9.58 -17.32
N LYS A 38 13.86 -9.33 -18.41
CA LYS A 38 14.38 -8.49 -19.50
C LYS A 38 14.38 -7.02 -19.04
N PRO A 39 15.33 -6.20 -19.52
CA PRO A 39 15.36 -4.77 -19.18
C PRO A 39 14.05 -4.02 -19.48
N ASP A 40 13.33 -4.42 -20.53
CA ASP A 40 12.05 -3.80 -20.89
C ASP A 40 10.95 -4.10 -19.86
N ASP A 41 10.89 -5.34 -19.37
CA ASP A 41 9.95 -5.74 -18.32
C ASP A 41 10.25 -4.99 -17.02
N ILE A 42 11.54 -4.89 -16.64
CA ILE A 42 11.97 -4.14 -15.46
C ILE A 42 11.52 -2.67 -15.56
N ARG A 43 11.74 -2.02 -16.71
CA ARG A 43 11.31 -0.64 -16.95
C ARG A 43 9.79 -0.48 -16.88
N GLN A 44 9.04 -1.42 -17.43
CA GLN A 44 7.57 -1.40 -17.39
C GLN A 44 7.06 -1.51 -15.95
N ILE A 45 7.59 -2.44 -15.17
CA ILE A 45 7.21 -2.66 -13.77
C ILE A 45 7.61 -1.45 -12.92
N ALA A 46 8.81 -0.91 -13.11
CA ALA A 46 9.27 0.28 -12.40
C ALA A 46 8.38 1.50 -12.70
N SER A 47 8.03 1.72 -13.96
CA SER A 47 7.10 2.78 -14.37
C SER A 47 5.72 2.62 -13.72
N ARG A 48 5.22 1.39 -13.66
CA ARG A 48 3.94 1.09 -12.99
C ARG A 48 4.01 1.35 -11.48
N LEU A 49 5.09 0.90 -10.82
CA LEU A 49 5.35 1.16 -9.40
C LEU A 49 5.39 2.67 -9.12
N SER A 50 6.16 3.43 -9.90
CA SER A 50 6.27 4.88 -9.77
C SER A 50 4.92 5.57 -9.97
N SER A 51 4.10 5.12 -10.93
CA SER A 51 2.74 5.63 -11.12
C SER A 51 1.86 5.40 -9.89
N VAL A 52 1.95 4.22 -9.27
CA VAL A 52 1.15 3.87 -8.09
C VAL A 52 1.61 4.64 -6.85
N LEU A 53 2.93 4.77 -6.62
CA LEU A 53 3.48 5.57 -5.51
C LEU A 53 3.11 7.05 -5.64
N ASN A 54 3.09 7.60 -6.86
CA ASN A 54 2.62 8.95 -7.10
C ASN A 54 1.12 9.11 -6.85
N ASP A 55 0.30 8.11 -7.17
CA ASP A 55 -1.13 8.13 -6.82
C ASP A 55 -1.34 8.10 -5.30
N VAL A 56 -0.60 7.24 -4.57
CA VAL A 56 -0.60 7.22 -3.10
C VAL A 56 -0.31 8.60 -2.53
N ARG A 57 0.78 9.23 -2.98
CA ARG A 57 1.15 10.59 -2.54
C ARG A 57 0.04 11.59 -2.81
N ARG A 58 -0.49 11.61 -4.03
CA ARG A 58 -1.57 12.52 -4.45
C ARG A 58 -2.83 12.32 -3.60
N ARG A 59 -3.24 11.08 -3.36
CA ARG A 59 -4.42 10.76 -2.55
C ARG A 59 -4.25 11.22 -1.10
N ILE A 60 -3.06 11.07 -0.53
CA ILE A 60 -2.77 11.57 0.82
C ILE A 60 -2.79 13.11 0.85
N VAL A 61 -2.24 13.79 -0.16
CA VAL A 61 -2.33 15.26 -0.28
C VAL A 61 -3.79 15.72 -0.32
N ASN A 62 -4.63 15.06 -1.13
CA ASN A 62 -6.04 15.39 -1.21
C ASN A 62 -6.78 15.12 0.11
N ALA A 63 -6.43 14.02 0.79
CA ALA A 63 -6.96 13.69 2.10
C ALA A 63 -6.56 14.73 3.13
N GLU A 64 -5.32 15.22 3.12
CA GLU A 64 -4.91 16.31 4.01
C GLU A 64 -5.76 17.56 3.82
N ASN A 65 -6.01 17.96 2.57
CA ASN A 65 -6.85 19.12 2.29
C ASN A 65 -8.31 18.92 2.73
N SER A 66 -8.81 17.69 2.68
CA SER A 66 -10.21 17.35 2.97
C SER A 66 -10.48 17.12 4.46
N TYR A 67 -9.55 16.45 5.14
CA TYR A 67 -9.61 16.17 6.58
C TYR A 67 -8.94 17.25 7.42
N ASN A 68 -8.11 18.11 6.82
CA ASN A 68 -7.37 19.18 7.48
C ASN A 68 -6.48 18.70 8.63
N PHE A 69 -5.61 17.73 8.36
CA PHE A 69 -4.78 17.09 9.39
C PHE A 69 -3.33 17.59 9.49
N SER A 70 -2.97 18.63 8.74
CA SER A 70 -1.62 19.20 8.83
C SER A 70 -1.39 19.87 10.18
N ILE A 71 -0.16 19.79 10.71
CA ILE A 71 0.19 20.54 11.92
C ILE A 71 0.29 22.06 11.69
N TYR A 72 0.27 22.50 10.43
CA TYR A 72 0.37 23.90 10.03
C TYR A 72 -1.01 24.57 9.85
N GLY A 73 -1.93 24.36 10.80
CA GLY A 73 -3.27 24.95 10.79
C GLY A 73 -4.43 23.95 10.76
N GLY A 74 -4.13 22.65 10.82
CA GLY A 74 -5.09 21.57 10.98
C GLY A 74 -5.01 20.90 12.35
N SER A 75 -5.48 19.64 12.42
CA SER A 75 -5.55 18.87 13.67
C SER A 75 -5.12 17.41 13.46
N LEU A 76 -4.26 16.91 14.35
CA LEU A 76 -3.80 15.52 14.31
C LEU A 76 -4.92 14.53 14.66
N GLU A 77 -5.94 14.94 15.41
CA GLU A 77 -7.18 14.17 15.58
C GLU A 77 -7.78 13.77 14.21
N GLU A 78 -7.75 14.69 13.23
CA GLU A 78 -8.29 14.43 11.89
C GLU A 78 -7.42 13.45 11.09
N LEU A 79 -6.12 13.36 11.38
CA LEU A 79 -5.27 12.30 10.83
C LEU A 79 -5.76 10.93 11.33
N ALA A 80 -6.06 10.81 12.63
CA ALA A 80 -6.61 9.57 13.17
C ALA A 80 -7.95 9.24 12.52
N ARG A 81 -8.81 10.23 12.22
CA ARG A 81 -10.06 10.00 11.48
C ARG A 81 -9.80 9.53 10.06
N TYR A 82 -8.86 10.15 9.34
CA TYR A 82 -8.48 9.73 7.99
C TYR A 82 -7.96 8.29 7.98
N LEU A 83 -7.04 7.92 8.88
CA LEU A 83 -6.48 6.57 8.96
C LEU A 83 -7.52 5.48 9.32
N ASN A 84 -8.67 5.86 9.87
CA ASN A 84 -9.79 4.94 10.13
C ASN A 84 -10.93 5.10 9.11
N SER A 85 -10.74 5.87 8.04
CA SER A 85 -11.81 6.18 7.09
C SER A 85 -11.83 5.21 5.90
N PRO A 86 -12.97 5.10 5.21
CA PRO A 86 -13.05 4.40 3.93
C PRO A 86 -12.11 4.96 2.86
N ALA A 87 -11.75 6.24 2.93
CA ALA A 87 -10.83 6.85 1.97
C ALA A 87 -9.40 6.30 2.11
N TRP A 88 -8.98 5.96 3.34
CA TRP A 88 -7.72 5.25 3.58
C TRP A 88 -7.79 3.81 3.05
N ASP A 89 -8.87 3.09 3.39
CA ASP A 89 -9.02 1.70 2.96
C ASP A 89 -9.08 1.59 1.42
N ASP A 90 -9.74 2.53 0.74
CA ASP A 90 -9.79 2.64 -0.72
C ASP A 90 -8.40 2.93 -1.35
N LEU A 91 -7.58 3.77 -0.69
CA LEU A 91 -6.19 4.00 -1.11
C LEU A 91 -5.39 2.69 -1.09
N VAL A 92 -5.49 1.93 0.01
CA VAL A 92 -4.79 0.65 0.15
C VAL A 92 -5.27 -0.35 -0.89
N GLN A 93 -6.59 -0.48 -1.06
CA GLN A 93 -7.17 -1.40 -2.05
C GLN A 93 -6.76 -1.04 -3.50
N THR A 94 -6.78 0.25 -3.85
CA THR A 94 -6.35 0.73 -5.17
C THR A 94 -4.86 0.45 -5.40
N THR A 95 -4.02 0.62 -4.37
CA THR A 95 -2.59 0.30 -4.43
C THR A 95 -2.38 -1.20 -4.71
N ILE A 96 -3.08 -2.06 -3.96
CA ILE A 96 -2.99 -3.52 -4.13
C ILE A 96 -3.46 -3.93 -5.52
N ALA A 97 -4.61 -3.44 -5.97
CA ALA A 97 -5.16 -3.73 -7.28
C ALA A 97 -4.23 -3.24 -8.41
N GLY A 98 -3.62 -2.07 -8.25
CA GLY A 98 -2.74 -1.45 -9.23
C GLY A 98 -1.45 -2.23 -9.51
N LEU A 99 -1.00 -3.06 -8.57
CA LEU A 99 0.25 -3.84 -8.63
C LEU A 99 0.04 -5.35 -8.50
N ARG A 100 -1.20 -5.84 -8.53
CA ARG A 100 -1.52 -7.25 -8.27
C ARG A 100 -0.75 -8.24 -9.17
N GLU A 101 -0.48 -7.85 -10.41
CA GLU A 101 0.24 -8.67 -11.39
C GLU A 101 1.76 -8.67 -11.20
N TYR A 102 2.28 -7.83 -10.28
CA TYR A 102 3.71 -7.64 -10.03
C TYR A 102 4.01 -7.85 -8.54
N PRO A 103 4.15 -9.10 -8.06
CA PRO A 103 4.23 -9.41 -6.63
C PRO A 103 5.37 -8.71 -5.88
N ASP A 104 6.53 -8.54 -6.52
CA ASP A 104 7.68 -7.85 -5.96
C ASP A 104 7.45 -6.34 -5.86
N ALA A 105 6.90 -5.72 -6.90
CA ALA A 105 6.51 -4.31 -6.89
C ALA A 105 5.40 -4.03 -5.87
N LEU A 106 4.41 -4.93 -5.77
CA LEU A 106 3.35 -4.87 -4.77
C LEU A 106 3.94 -4.96 -3.36
N ASN A 107 4.81 -5.94 -3.10
CA ASN A 107 5.48 -6.08 -1.81
C ASN A 107 6.27 -4.82 -1.46
N TYR A 108 6.99 -4.24 -2.41
CA TYR A 108 7.72 -2.99 -2.22
C TYR A 108 6.79 -1.84 -1.85
N ALA A 109 5.73 -1.59 -2.62
CA ALA A 109 4.77 -0.52 -2.35
C ALA A 109 4.05 -0.69 -1.00
N VAL A 110 3.66 -1.93 -0.66
CA VAL A 110 3.08 -2.26 0.65
C VAL A 110 4.06 -1.95 1.78
N ASN A 111 5.34 -2.29 1.63
CA ASN A 111 6.36 -1.99 2.63
C ASN A 111 6.58 -0.48 2.80
N VAL A 112 6.46 0.32 1.73
CA VAL A 112 6.50 1.78 1.83
C VAL A 112 5.30 2.31 2.64
N ILE A 113 4.08 1.83 2.38
CA ILE A 113 2.90 2.23 3.16
C ILE A 113 3.02 1.76 4.62
N ALA A 114 3.51 0.54 4.84
CA ALA A 114 3.76 0.02 6.19
C ALA A 114 4.79 0.88 6.94
N GLY A 115 5.86 1.30 6.27
CA GLY A 115 6.85 2.23 6.82
C GLY A 115 6.24 3.58 7.20
N ILE A 116 5.36 4.14 6.37
CA ILE A 116 4.60 5.37 6.66
C ILE A 116 3.79 5.21 7.95
N LEU A 117 3.07 4.12 8.09
CA LEU A 117 2.24 3.85 9.28
C LEU A 117 3.08 3.59 10.54
N ALA A 118 4.18 2.85 10.40
CA ALA A 118 5.08 2.57 11.51
C ALA A 118 5.75 3.85 12.05
N GLU A 119 6.28 4.68 11.14
CA GLU A 119 6.88 5.98 11.50
C GLU A 119 5.83 6.92 12.11
N ALA A 120 4.61 6.98 11.56
CA ALA A 120 3.54 7.75 12.17
C ALA A 120 3.18 7.24 13.56
N SER A 121 3.08 5.92 13.75
CA SER A 121 2.81 5.35 15.07
C SER A 121 3.83 5.80 16.09
N GLU A 122 5.12 5.68 15.80
CA GLU A 122 6.17 6.05 16.74
C GLU A 122 6.28 7.56 16.93
N ALA A 123 6.17 8.35 15.86
CA ALA A 123 6.26 9.81 15.92
C ALA A 123 5.18 10.45 16.80
N TYR A 124 3.99 9.85 16.88
CA TYR A 124 2.85 10.42 17.61
C TYR A 124 2.54 9.69 18.92
N LYS A 125 3.23 8.59 19.25
CA LYS A 125 2.97 7.76 20.44
C LYS A 125 2.87 8.54 21.76
N GLY A 126 3.77 9.49 21.96
CA GLY A 126 3.84 10.27 23.22
C GLY A 126 2.97 11.53 23.25
N SER A 127 2.61 12.07 22.09
CA SER A 127 1.99 13.40 21.97
C SER A 127 0.58 13.38 21.37
N CYS A 128 0.22 12.31 20.66
CA CYS A 128 -1.12 12.04 20.18
C CYS A 128 -1.40 10.52 20.09
N PRO A 129 -1.63 9.83 21.23
CA PRO A 129 -1.81 8.38 21.27
C PRO A 129 -2.90 7.85 20.31
N GLN A 130 -3.99 8.59 20.15
CA GLN A 130 -5.08 8.22 19.23
C GLN A 130 -4.63 8.10 17.76
N VAL A 131 -3.67 8.91 17.31
CA VAL A 131 -3.08 8.78 15.97
C VAL A 131 -2.17 7.57 15.92
N SER A 132 -1.36 7.36 16.96
CA SER A 132 -0.50 6.18 17.05
C SER A 132 -1.31 4.89 16.93
N GLU A 133 -2.39 4.78 17.70
CA GLU A 133 -3.28 3.63 17.65
C GLU A 133 -4.00 3.49 16.30
N ALA A 134 -4.44 4.61 15.70
CA ALA A 134 -5.05 4.60 14.37
C ALA A 134 -4.06 4.07 13.31
N ALA A 135 -2.80 4.48 13.37
CA ALA A 135 -1.74 3.99 12.49
C ALA A 135 -1.48 2.49 12.69
N GLN A 136 -1.44 2.01 13.94
CA GLN A 136 -1.31 0.58 14.24
C GLN A 136 -2.49 -0.24 13.72
N ARG A 137 -3.72 0.25 13.90
CA ARG A 137 -4.92 -0.39 13.33
C ARG A 137 -4.88 -0.42 11.81
N ALA A 138 -4.50 0.68 11.17
CA ALA A 138 -4.34 0.76 9.72
C ALA A 138 -3.27 -0.24 9.21
N LEU A 139 -2.18 -0.41 9.96
CA LEU A 139 -1.10 -1.34 9.64
C LEU A 139 -1.57 -2.80 9.74
N ALA A 140 -2.33 -3.13 10.79
CA ALA A 140 -2.94 -4.45 10.91
C ALA A 140 -3.89 -4.75 9.74
N ARG A 141 -4.77 -3.79 9.38
CA ARG A 141 -5.68 -3.94 8.23
C ARG A 141 -4.93 -4.11 6.91
N LEU A 142 -3.85 -3.34 6.68
CA LEU A 142 -2.99 -3.49 5.50
C LEU A 142 -2.45 -4.92 5.39
N ASN A 143 -1.89 -5.45 6.48
CA ASN A 143 -1.33 -6.81 6.51
C ASN A 143 -2.38 -7.88 6.22
N ASP A 144 -3.60 -7.72 6.74
CA ASP A 144 -4.69 -8.67 6.51
C ASP A 144 -5.21 -8.63 5.07
N LEU A 145 -5.29 -7.43 4.47
CA LEU A 145 -5.66 -7.27 3.06
C LEU A 145 -4.62 -7.91 2.13
N VAL A 146 -3.33 -7.72 2.40
CA VAL A 146 -2.25 -8.32 1.60
C VAL A 146 -2.27 -9.85 1.70
N LYS A 147 -2.42 -10.40 2.90
CA LYS A 147 -2.59 -11.86 3.09
C LYS A 147 -3.79 -12.41 2.33
N SER A 148 -4.91 -11.68 2.35
CA SER A 148 -6.15 -12.09 1.66
C SER A 148 -5.97 -12.05 0.14
N ALA A 149 -5.31 -11.02 -0.39
CA ALA A 149 -5.00 -10.90 -1.81
C ALA A 149 -4.09 -12.05 -2.30
N SER A 150 -3.08 -12.43 -1.52
CA SER A 150 -2.18 -13.56 -1.83
C SER A 150 -2.88 -14.92 -1.80
N LYS A 151 -3.84 -15.12 -0.87
CA LYS A 151 -4.64 -16.36 -0.82
C LYS A 151 -5.62 -16.48 -1.99
N SER A 152 -6.24 -15.37 -2.38
CA SER A 152 -7.19 -15.36 -3.49
C SER A 152 -6.54 -15.66 -4.85
N SER A 153 -5.26 -15.31 -5.04
CA SER A 153 -4.48 -15.72 -6.23
C SER A 153 -4.12 -17.21 -6.27
N LEU A 154 -4.08 -17.91 -5.13
CA LEU A 154 -3.77 -19.35 -5.09
C LEU A 154 -4.97 -20.21 -5.51
N HIS A 155 -6.20 -19.82 -5.13
CA HIS A 155 -7.41 -20.59 -5.45
C HIS A 155 -7.87 -20.52 -6.91
N LEU A 156 -7.41 -19.54 -7.70
CA LEU A 156 -7.72 -19.46 -9.13
C LEU A 156 -6.94 -20.49 -9.97
N ASN A 157 -5.82 -21.01 -9.47
CA ASN A 157 -4.98 -21.96 -10.20
C ASN A 157 -5.41 -23.43 -10.01
N GLU A 158 -6.25 -23.75 -9.02
CA GLU A 158 -6.75 -25.12 -8.79
C GLU A 158 -8.02 -25.43 -9.60
N ALA A 159 -8.68 -24.42 -10.18
CA ALA A 159 -9.95 -24.61 -10.89
C ALA A 159 -9.81 -25.04 -12.37
N ASP A 160 -8.60 -25.02 -12.94
CA ASP A 160 -8.38 -25.29 -14.38
C ASP A 160 -7.83 -26.70 -14.69
N GLU A 161 -7.40 -27.47 -13.68
CA GLU A 161 -6.93 -28.86 -13.88
C GLU A 161 -8.04 -29.93 -13.82
N GLY A 162 -9.27 -29.56 -13.46
CA GLY A 162 -10.39 -30.49 -13.27
C GLY A 162 -11.19 -30.85 -14.52
N ALA A 163 -11.05 -30.13 -15.63
CA ALA A 163 -11.95 -30.25 -16.79
C ALA A 163 -11.43 -31.15 -17.95
N ALA A 164 -10.19 -31.67 -17.88
CA ALA A 164 -9.55 -32.38 -18.99
C ALA A 164 -9.54 -33.92 -18.88
N ARG A 165 -10.43 -34.54 -18.09
CA ARG A 165 -10.49 -36.00 -17.96
C ARG A 165 -11.91 -36.58 -17.91
N THR A 166 -12.71 -36.37 -18.94
CA THR A 166 -13.79 -37.31 -19.29
C THR A 166 -14.20 -37.13 -20.76
N ASP A 167 -13.43 -37.71 -21.68
CA ASP A 167 -14.05 -38.27 -22.88
C ASP A 167 -13.15 -39.33 -23.53
N LYS A 168 -13.37 -40.60 -23.19
CA LYS A 168 -13.03 -41.72 -24.07
C LYS A 168 -14.01 -42.87 -23.86
N GLY A 169 -14.87 -43.05 -24.85
CA GLY A 169 -15.09 -44.38 -25.41
C GLY A 169 -16.46 -45.01 -25.17
N THR A 170 -17.50 -44.47 -25.79
CA THR A 170 -18.57 -45.32 -26.32
C THR A 170 -18.31 -45.47 -27.81
N ASN A 171 -17.86 -46.64 -28.27
CA ASN A 171 -18.09 -47.00 -29.66
C ASN A 171 -18.43 -48.49 -29.80
N ARG A 172 -19.47 -48.72 -30.59
CA ARG A 172 -20.16 -49.98 -30.87
C ARG A 172 -19.26 -50.95 -31.63
N GLY A 173 -19.48 -52.25 -31.37
CA GLY A 173 -19.06 -53.40 -32.17
C GLY A 173 -19.86 -54.61 -31.72
#